data_AF-A0AAV1KAH7-F1
#
_entry.id   AF-A0AAV1KAH7-F1
#
_cell.length_a   1.000
_cell.length_b   1.000
_cell.length_c   1.000
_cell.angle_alpha   90.00
_cell.angle_beta   90.00
_cell.angle_gamma   90.00
#
_symmetry.space_group_name_H-M   'P 1'
#
loop_
_entity.id
_entity.type
_entity.pdbx_description
1 polymer ?
#
loop_
_entity_poly.entity_id
_entity_poly.type
_entity_poly.pdbx_seq_one_letter_code
_entity_poly.pdbx_strand_id
1 'polypeptide(L)'
;MLAYFSELSAKLKPSTLWSRFSMIKSMLKIRNNVDISEYSKLNAFLKRQSDGFATKKLKILTSNEVERFLNEAPDDRYLATKIALIFGIVGACCREELANITFL
;
A
#
# COMPACT_ATOMS: atom_id res chain seq x y z
N MET A 1 -2.61 18.34 18.73
CA MET A 1 -2.14 17.03 18.23
C MET A 1 -3.21 15.94 18.36
N LEU A 2 -3.61 15.55 19.58
CA LEU A 2 -4.60 14.47 19.75
C LEU A 2 -5.95 14.76 19.09
N ALA A 3 -6.51 15.98 19.26
CA ALA A 3 -7.77 16.40 18.63
C ALA A 3 -7.71 16.28 17.08
N TYR A 4 -6.60 16.70 16.47
CA TYR A 4 -6.38 16.58 15.03
C TYR A 4 -6.37 15.11 14.55
N PHE A 5 -5.65 14.22 15.25
CA PHE A 5 -5.66 12.79 14.91
C PHE A 5 -7.00 12.11 15.22
N SER A 6 -7.76 12.62 16.20
CA SER A 6 -9.11 12.15 16.49
C SER A 6 -10.05 12.43 15.31
N GLU A 7 -10.08 13.66 14.79
CA GLU A 7 -10.86 14.00 13.60
C GLU A 7 -10.44 13.20 12.36
N LEU A 8 -9.13 13.00 12.17
CA LEU A 8 -8.62 12.21 11.05
C LEU A 8 -8.99 10.73 11.17
N SER A 9 -8.99 10.18 12.37
CA SER A 9 -9.31 8.77 12.59
C SER A 9 -10.76 8.42 12.26
N ALA A 10 -11.67 9.40 12.30
CA ALA A 10 -13.05 9.22 11.87
C ALA A 10 -13.19 9.11 10.34
N LYS A 11 -12.19 9.57 9.57
CA LYS A 11 -12.24 9.65 8.10
C LYS A 11 -11.26 8.70 7.41
N LEU A 12 -10.16 8.36 8.06
CA LEU A 12 -9.04 7.63 7.47
C LEU A 12 -8.91 6.23 8.04
N LYS A 13 -8.44 5.30 7.20
CA LYS A 13 -8.06 3.97 7.65
C LYS A 13 -6.86 4.05 8.59
N PRO A 14 -6.73 3.13 9.56
CA PRO A 14 -5.62 3.12 10.52
C PRO A 14 -4.24 3.15 9.85
N SER A 15 -4.04 2.40 8.75
CA SER A 15 -2.78 2.41 8.01
C SER A 15 -2.43 3.80 7.45
N THR A 16 -3.40 4.49 6.84
CA THR A 16 -3.23 5.85 6.33
C THR A 16 -3.00 6.85 7.47
N LEU A 17 -3.67 6.66 8.61
CA LEU A 17 -3.49 7.48 9.80
C LEU A 17 -2.06 7.37 10.34
N TRP A 18 -1.49 6.16 10.40
CA TRP A 18 -0.09 5.93 10.75
C TRP A 18 0.88 6.54 9.75
N SER A 19 0.65 6.41 8.45
CA SER A 19 1.49 7.07 7.44
C SER A 19 1.50 8.58 7.62
N ARG A 20 0.34 9.18 7.93
CA ARG A 20 0.23 10.62 8.17
C ARG A 20 0.93 11.04 9.47
N PHE A 21 0.83 10.22 10.53
CA PHE A 21 1.60 10.41 11.76
C PHE A 21 3.10 10.38 11.48
N SER A 22 3.61 9.37 10.77
CA SER A 22 5.03 9.24 10.42
C SER A 22 5.53 10.44 9.60
N MET A 23 4.73 10.91 8.63
CA MET A 23 5.07 12.10 7.85
C MET A 23 5.21 13.35 8.72
N ILE A 24 4.23 13.61 9.59
CA ILE A 24 4.24 14.78 10.48
C ILE A 24 5.37 14.67 11.50
N LYS A 25 5.61 13.47 12.03
CA LYS A 25 6.73 13.19 12.95
C LYS A 25 8.07 13.54 12.31
N SER A 26 8.34 13.04 11.11
CA SER A 26 9.59 13.34 10.39
C SER A 26 9.71 14.82 10.08
N MET A 27 8.63 15.46 9.64
CA MET A 27 8.62 16.89 9.33
C MET A 27 8.97 17.75 10.55
N LEU A 28 8.31 17.52 11.69
CA LEU A 28 8.56 18.27 12.93
C LEU A 28 9.95 18.02 13.50
N LYS A 29 10.46 16.80 13.37
CA LYS A 29 11.84 16.48 13.77
C LYS A 29 12.86 17.25 12.93
N ILE A 30 12.67 17.29 11.60
CA ILE A 30 13.62 17.96 10.68
C ILE A 30 13.53 19.49 10.81
N ARG A 31 12.33 20.05 10.83
CA ARG A 31 12.13 21.51 10.71
C ARG A 31 12.11 22.24 12.04
N ASN A 32 11.67 21.58 13.10
CA ASN A 32 11.42 22.21 14.40
C ASN A 32 12.19 21.52 15.54
N ASN A 33 12.95 20.45 15.26
CA ASN A 33 13.62 19.61 16.25
C ASN A 33 12.66 19.12 17.37
N VAL A 34 11.39 18.89 17.02
CA VAL A 34 10.38 18.37 17.94
C VAL A 34 10.16 16.89 17.67
N ASP A 35 10.38 16.05 18.67
CA ASP A 35 10.06 14.62 18.59
C ASP A 35 8.70 14.32 19.23
N ILE A 36 7.70 14.08 18.38
CA ILE A 36 6.35 13.70 18.81
C ILE A 36 6.21 12.21 19.13
N SER A 37 7.29 11.43 18.99
CA SER A 37 7.29 10.00 19.34
C SER A 37 7.15 9.76 20.84
N GLU A 38 7.52 10.74 21.65
CA GLU A 38 7.41 10.67 23.11
C GLU A 38 5.98 10.89 23.61
N TYR A 39 5.04 11.25 22.72
CA TYR A 39 3.66 11.56 23.09
C TYR A 39 2.87 10.26 23.32
N SER A 40 3.04 9.69 24.51
CA SER A 40 2.48 8.40 24.91
C SER A 40 0.96 8.30 24.70
N LYS A 41 0.20 9.35 25.03
CA LYS A 41 -1.26 9.41 24.80
C LYS A 41 -1.64 9.31 23.32
N LEU A 42 -0.88 9.97 22.44
CA LEU A 42 -1.12 9.93 21.01
C LEU A 42 -0.76 8.56 20.42
N ASN A 43 0.38 7.99 20.82
CA ASN A 43 0.77 6.65 20.39
C ASN A 43 -0.25 5.59 20.86
N ALA A 44 -0.71 5.66 22.10
CA ALA A 44 -1.74 4.77 22.63
C ALA A 44 -3.05 4.89 21.84
N PHE A 45 -3.45 6.12 21.50
CA PHE A 45 -4.61 6.36 20.65
C PHE A 45 -4.46 5.72 19.25
N LEU A 46 -3.34 5.96 18.57
CA LEU A 46 -3.08 5.41 17.23
C LEU A 46 -3.02 3.87 17.23
N LYS A 47 -2.44 3.27 18.27
CA LYS A 47 -2.41 1.81 18.46
C LYS A 47 -3.84 1.26 18.57
N ARG A 48 -4.67 1.85 19.43
CA ARG A 48 -6.09 1.43 19.59
C ARG A 48 -6.88 1.52 18.29
N GLN A 49 -6.64 2.53 17.46
CA GLN A 49 -7.30 2.62 16.15
C GLN A 49 -6.88 1.50 15.18
N SER A 50 -5.78 0.81 15.45
CA SER A 50 -5.30 -0.30 14.61
C SER A 50 -5.76 -1.66 15.09
N ASP A 51 -6.30 -1.75 16.31
CA ASP A 51 -6.76 -3.00 16.88
C ASP A 51 -7.93 -3.55 16.05
N GLY A 52 -7.82 -4.81 15.64
CA GLY A 52 -8.82 -5.47 14.79
C GLY A 52 -8.84 -5.01 13.33
N PHE A 53 -7.97 -4.08 12.91
CA PHE A 53 -7.89 -3.68 11.51
C PHE A 53 -7.25 -4.79 10.67
N ALA A 54 -8.08 -5.55 9.96
CA ALA A 54 -7.62 -6.47 8.94
C ALA A 54 -7.24 -5.70 7.66
N THR A 55 -5.97 -5.75 7.29
CA THR A 55 -5.51 -5.22 6.00
C THR A 55 -6.31 -5.88 4.88
N LYS A 56 -6.89 -5.06 3.99
CA LYS A 56 -7.51 -5.56 2.76
C LYS A 56 -6.43 -6.17 1.88
N LYS A 57 -6.21 -7.48 2.01
CA LYS A 57 -5.33 -8.22 1.12
C LYS A 57 -6.00 -8.29 -0.25
N LEU A 58 -5.24 -8.05 -1.31
CA LEU A 58 -5.72 -8.31 -2.66
C LEU A 58 -5.94 -9.81 -2.83
N LYS A 59 -6.90 -10.18 -3.67
CA LYS A 59 -7.14 -11.59 -4.01
C LYS A 59 -5.86 -12.14 -4.63
N ILE A 60 -5.29 -13.17 -4.00
CA ILE A 60 -4.19 -13.92 -4.58
C ILE A 60 -4.79 -14.76 -5.70
N LEU A 61 -4.30 -14.59 -6.93
CA LEU A 61 -4.66 -15.47 -8.03
C LEU A 61 -4.03 -16.84 -7.81
N THR A 62 -4.81 -17.89 -8.03
CA THR A 62 -4.31 -19.27 -8.05
C THR A 62 -3.67 -19.60 -9.40
N SER A 63 -2.80 -20.60 -9.43
CA SER A 63 -2.15 -21.04 -10.68
C SER A 63 -3.17 -21.38 -11.78
N ASN A 64 -4.28 -22.03 -11.41
CA ASN A 64 -5.37 -22.37 -12.33
C ASN A 64 -6.10 -21.12 -12.85
N GLU A 65 -6.29 -20.08 -12.02
CA GLU A 65 -6.88 -18.82 -12.50
C GLU A 65 -5.96 -18.07 -13.46
N VAL A 66 -4.64 -18.11 -13.21
CA VAL A 66 -3.63 -17.54 -14.12
C VAL A 66 -3.64 -18.28 -15.45
N GLU A 67 -3.56 -19.61 -15.41
CA GLU A 67 -3.56 -20.46 -16.60
C GLU A 67 -4.85 -20.27 -17.42
N ARG A 68 -6.01 -20.27 -16.75
CA ARG A 68 -7.30 -20.01 -17.39
C ARG A 68 -7.31 -18.64 -18.08
N PHE A 69 -6.79 -17.60 -17.42
CA PHE A 69 -6.70 -16.28 -18.03
C PHE A 69 -5.76 -16.27 -19.25
N LEU A 70 -4.61 -16.94 -19.16
CA LEU A 70 -3.66 -17.01 -20.27
C LEU A 70 -4.21 -17.77 -21.48
N ASN A 71 -4.99 -18.83 -21.26
CA ASN A 71 -5.49 -19.68 -22.33
C ASN A 71 -6.85 -19.23 -22.90
N GLU A 72 -7.78 -18.77 -22.07
CA GLU A 72 -9.17 -18.52 -22.48
C GLU A 72 -9.46 -17.04 -22.79
N ALA A 73 -8.71 -16.09 -22.22
CA ALA A 73 -8.96 -14.67 -22.48
C ALA A 73 -8.54 -14.30 -23.91
N PRO A 74 -9.29 -13.48 -24.65
CA PRO A 74 -9.00 -13.19 -26.04
C PRO A 74 -7.82 -12.19 -26.17
N ASP A 75 -6.91 -12.47 -27.10
CA ASP A 75 -5.65 -11.73 -27.25
C ASP A 75 -5.85 -10.33 -27.82
N ASP A 76 -6.86 -10.12 -28.66
CA ASP A 76 -7.23 -8.82 -29.23
C ASP A 76 -7.42 -7.74 -28.16
N ARG A 77 -7.82 -8.13 -26.94
CA ARG A 77 -8.03 -7.22 -25.80
C ARG A 77 -6.98 -7.35 -24.71
N TYR A 78 -6.47 -8.56 -24.46
CA TYR A 78 -5.68 -8.84 -23.26
C TYR A 78 -4.23 -9.20 -23.52
N LEU A 79 -3.75 -9.21 -24.78
CA LEU A 79 -2.38 -9.61 -25.12
C LEU A 79 -1.32 -8.90 -24.26
N ALA A 80 -1.38 -7.56 -24.17
CA ALA A 80 -0.43 -6.80 -23.36
C ALA A 80 -0.52 -7.16 -21.86
N THR A 81 -1.72 -7.43 -21.34
CA THR A 81 -1.92 -7.82 -19.94
C THR A 81 -1.41 -9.23 -19.65
N LYS A 82 -1.57 -10.17 -20.60
CA LYS A 82 -1.01 -11.52 -20.49
C LYS A 82 0.52 -11.47 -20.45
N ILE A 83 1.13 -10.71 -21.35
CA ILE A 83 2.59 -10.51 -21.37
C ILE A 83 3.05 -9.89 -20.05
N ALA A 84 2.42 -8.79 -19.61
CA ALA A 84 2.71 -8.13 -18.34
C ALA A 84 2.62 -9.10 -17.14
N LEU A 85 1.62 -9.98 -17.12
CA LEU A 85 1.45 -10.99 -16.08
C LEU A 85 2.59 -12.01 -16.08
N ILE A 86 3.00 -12.50 -17.25
CA ILE A 86 4.13 -13.44 -17.39
C ILE A 86 5.42 -12.80 -16.89
N PHE A 87 5.72 -11.57 -17.31
CA PHE A 87 6.88 -10.82 -16.85
C PHE A 87 6.85 -10.57 -15.33
N GLY A 88 5.68 -10.23 -14.78
CA GLY A 88 5.50 -10.06 -13.33
C GLY A 88 5.75 -11.34 -12.54
N ILE A 89 5.28 -12.50 -13.02
CA ILE A 89 5.45 -13.79 -12.35
C ILE A 89 6.89 -14.30 -12.48
N VAL A 90 7.47 -14.29 -13.68
CA VAL A 90 8.81 -14.84 -13.95
C VAL A 90 9.91 -13.91 -13.44
N GLY A 91 9.76 -12.60 -13.63
CA GLY A 91 10.74 -11.60 -13.23
C GLY A 91 10.57 -11.06 -11.81
N ALA A 92 9.52 -11.48 -11.09
CA ALA A 92 9.11 -10.90 -9.80
C ALA A 92 8.99 -9.36 -9.85
N CYS A 93 8.57 -8.83 -11.00
CA CYS A 93 8.69 -7.43 -11.37
C CYS A 93 7.53 -6.59 -10.81
N CYS A 94 7.85 -5.48 -10.15
CA CYS A 94 6.88 -4.52 -9.65
C CYS A 94 6.31 -3.66 -10.79
N ARG A 95 5.15 -3.02 -10.56
CA ARG A 95 4.46 -2.22 -11.59
C ARG A 95 5.34 -1.09 -12.15
N GLU A 96 6.11 -0.42 -11.32
CA GLU A 96 7.01 0.64 -11.79
C GLU A 96 8.15 0.08 -12.66
N GLU A 97 8.68 -1.09 -12.32
CA GLU A 97 9.74 -1.73 -13.09
C GLU A 97 9.22 -2.19 -14.46
N LEU A 98 8.03 -2.79 -14.51
CA LEU A 98 7.40 -3.24 -15.75
C LEU A 98 7.11 -2.06 -16.70
N ALA A 99 6.69 -0.91 -16.14
CA ALA A 99 6.39 0.28 -16.93
C ALA A 99 7.64 0.92 -17.57
N ASN A 100 8.83 0.66 -17.01
CA ASN A 100 10.09 1.22 -17.49
C ASN A 100 10.93 0.21 -18.30
N ILE A 101 10.35 -0.93 -18.68
CA ILE A 101 11.02 -1.90 -19.55
C ILE A 101 11.28 -1.24 -20.90
N THR A 102 12.55 -1.18 -21.28
CA THR A 102 12.98 -0.74 -22.60
C THR A 102 13.43 -1.98 -23.38
N PHE A 103 12.89 -2.15 -24.59
CA PHE A 103 13.39 -3.15 -25.53
C PHE A 103 14.61 -2.57 -26.23
N LEU A 104 15.76 -3.20 -26.01
CA LEU A 104 17.05 -2.81 -26.57
C LEU A 104 17.20 -3.29 -28.02
#